data_AF-A0A1F8V9V9-F1
#
_entry.id   AF-A0A1F8V9V9-F1
#
_cell.length_a   1.000
_cell.length_b   1.000
_cell.length_c   1.000
_cell.angle_alpha   90.00
_cell.angle_beta   90.00
_cell.angle_gamma   90.00
#
_symmetry.space_group_name_H-M   'P 1'
#
loop_
_entity.id
_entity.type
_entity.pdbx_description
1 polymer ?
#
loop_
_entity_poly.entity_id
_entity_poly.type
_entity_poly.pdbx_seq_one_letter_code
_entity_poly.pdbx_strand_id
1 'polypeptide(L)' 'MTNTLLINEKTASERYGLSKSWFQRSRWAGDGPAYVKLAGRVLYPITETDQWFQSHLVKSTSEVTTNDRSI' A
#
# COMPACT_ATOMS: atom_id res chain seq x y z
N MET A 1 -21.21 10.02 -7.29
CA MET A 1 -20.38 9.14 -6.44
C MET A 1 -19.25 9.98 -5.87
N THR A 2 -19.13 10.10 -4.55
CA THR A 2 -18.05 10.88 -3.92
C THR A 2 -16.74 10.14 -4.10
N ASN A 3 -15.79 10.72 -4.85
CA ASN A 3 -14.45 10.17 -5.01
C ASN A 3 -13.69 10.37 -3.71
N THR A 4 -13.78 9.40 -2.79
CA THR A 4 -13.12 9.48 -1.49
C THR A 4 -11.62 9.34 -1.67
N LEU A 5 -10.87 10.44 -1.56
CA LEU A 5 -9.42 10.46 -1.80
C LEU A 5 -8.60 9.66 -0.77
N LEU A 6 -9.12 9.51 0.45
CA LEU A 6 -8.46 8.86 1.58
C LEU A 6 -9.33 7.72 2.11
N ILE A 7 -8.84 6.49 2.02
CA ILE A 7 -9.57 5.30 2.46
C ILE A 7 -8.99 4.74 3.76
N ASN A 8 -9.85 4.20 4.62
CA ASN A 8 -9.39 3.53 5.83
C ASN A 8 -8.87 2.11 5.52
N GLU A 9 -8.27 1.46 6.52
CA GLU A 9 -7.70 0.12 6.39
C GLU A 9 -8.73 -0.96 5.99
N LYS A 10 -10.00 -0.82 6.41
CA LYS A 10 -11.07 -1.75 6.00
C LYS A 10 -11.36 -1.62 4.51
N THR A 11 -11.54 -0.40 4.03
CA THR A 11 -11.80 -0.13 2.60
C THR A 11 -10.59 -0.47 1.73
N ALA A 12 -9.36 -0.23 2.21
CA ALA A 12 -8.15 -0.67 1.52
C ALA A 12 -8.07 -2.21 1.42
N SER A 13 -8.41 -2.91 2.51
CA SER A 13 -8.49 -4.37 2.52
C SER A 13 -9.47 -4.91 1.49
N GLU A 14 -10.67 -4.33 1.42
CA GLU A 14 -11.69 -4.70 0.43
C GLU A 14 -11.24 -4.37 -1.01
N ARG A 15 -10.55 -3.25 -1.21
CA ARG A 15 -10.13 -2.79 -2.55
C ARG A 15 -8.97 -3.60 -3.14
N TYR A 16 -7.96 -3.91 -2.33
CA TYR A 16 -6.73 -4.55 -2.82
C TYR A 16 -6.65 -6.05 -2.50
N GLY A 17 -7.65 -6.61 -1.82
CA GLY A 17 -7.71 -8.05 -1.52
C GLY A 17 -6.71 -8.53 -0.46
N LEU A 18 -6.06 -7.61 0.26
CA LEU A 18 -5.12 -7.92 1.34
C LEU A 18 -5.79 -7.79 2.70
N SER A 19 -5.33 -8.54 3.70
CA SER A 19 -5.89 -8.46 5.05
C SER A 19 -5.54 -7.13 5.72
N LYS A 20 -6.41 -6.67 6.63
CA LYS A 20 -6.11 -5.54 7.53
C LYS A 20 -4.76 -5.71 8.25
N SER A 21 -4.49 -6.92 8.75
CA SER A 21 -3.23 -7.24 9.42
C SER A 21 -2.00 -7.07 8.52
N TRP A 22 -2.13 -7.29 7.20
CA TRP A 22 -1.06 -7.01 6.25
C TRP A 22 -0.75 -5.52 6.19
N PHE A 23 -1.77 -4.66 6.09
CA PHE A 23 -1.62 -3.20 6.12
C PHE A 23 -1.05 -2.70 7.45
N GLN A 24 -1.39 -3.36 8.56
CA GLN A 24 -0.80 -3.04 9.86
C GLN A 24 0.68 -3.41 9.88
N ARG A 25 1.03 -4.63 9.47
CA ARG A 25 2.42 -5.10 9.44
C ARG A 25 3.28 -4.27 8.48
N SER A 26 2.78 -3.95 7.29
CA SER A 26 3.54 -3.23 6.26
C SER A 26 3.94 -1.83 6.73
N ARG A 27 3.09 -1.15 7.52
CA ARG A 27 3.43 0.12 8.17
C ARG A 27 4.63 0.03 9.12
N TRP A 28 4.75 -1.06 9.87
CA TRP A 28 5.85 -1.26 10.82
C TRP A 28 7.12 -1.73 10.12
N ALA A 29 6.96 -2.55 9.07
CA ALA A 29 8.07 -3.04 8.26
C ALA A 29 8.65 -1.96 7.34
N GLY A 30 7.89 -0.90 7.03
CA GLY A 30 8.27 0.13 6.06
C GLY A 30 8.16 -0.32 4.60
N ASP A 31 7.52 -1.47 4.34
CA ASP A 31 7.42 -2.12 3.03
C ASP A 31 5.97 -2.14 2.55
N GLY A 32 5.32 -0.98 2.61
CA GLY A 32 3.90 -0.86 2.30
C GLY A 32 3.56 0.49 1.65
N PRO A 33 2.31 0.65 1.20
CA PRO A 33 1.85 1.89 0.61
C PRO A 33 1.90 3.04 1.62
N ALA A 34 2.05 4.26 1.09
CA ALA A 34 2.04 5.48 1.89
C ALA A 34 0.73 5.61 2.68
N TYR A 35 0.84 6.14 3.90
CA TYR A 35 -0.30 6.35 4.77
C TYR A 35 -0.22 7.73 5.44
N VAL A 36 -1.39 8.26 5.77
CA VAL A 36 -1.57 9.50 6.53
C VAL A 36 -2.06 9.13 7.91
N LYS A 37 -1.37 9.63 8.94
CA LYS A 37 -1.81 9.53 10.35
C LYS A 37 -2.43 10.85 10.77
N LEU A 38 -3.76 10.88 10.93
CA LEU A 38 -4.50 12.07 11.31
C LEU A 38 -5.49 11.77 12.42
N ALA A 39 -5.41 12.52 13.53
CA ALA A 39 -6.33 12.41 14.67
C ALA A 39 -6.54 10.96 15.17
N GLY A 40 -5.44 10.18 15.25
CA GLY A 40 -5.47 8.78 15.69
C GLY A 40 -5.96 7.77 14.65
N ARG A 41 -6.31 8.21 13.44
CA ARG A 41 -6.71 7.36 12.32
C ARG A 41 -5.55 7.17 11.35
N VAL A 42 -5.52 6.00 10.72
CA VAL A 42 -4.63 5.68 9.61
C VAL A 42 -5.47 5.63 8.35
N LEU A 43 -5.09 6.46 7.37
CA LEU A 43 -5.76 6.58 6.09
C LEU A 43 -4.76 6.37 4.96
N TYR A 44 -5.21 5.77 3.87
CA TYR A 44 -4.43 5.50 2.68
C TYR A 44 -4.92 6.40 1.56
N PRO A 45 -4.08 7.29 1.01
CA PRO A 45 -4.42 8.01 -0.21
C PRO A 45 -4.58 7.02 -1.36
N ILE A 46 -5.70 7.07 -2.07
CA ILE A 46 -5.98 6.15 -3.17
C ILE A 46 -4.88 6.20 -4.22
N THR A 47 -4.47 7.40 -4.62
CA THR A 47 -3.49 7.62 -5.70
C THR A 47 -2.13 7.02 -5.36
N GLU A 48 -1.62 7.32 -4.16
CA GLU A 48 -0.32 6.81 -3.69
C GLU A 48 -0.34 5.29 -3.50
N THR A 49 -1.46 4.78 -3.00
CA THR A 49 -1.62 3.33 -2.79
C THR A 49 -1.69 2.58 -4.13
N ASP A 50 -2.43 3.12 -5.09
CA ASP A 50 -2.50 2.57 -6.45
C ASP A 50 -1.12 2.59 -7.13
N GLN A 51 -0.37 3.69 -7.01
CA GLN A 51 0.99 3.78 -7.54
C GLN A 51 1.93 2.76 -6.90
N TRP A 52 1.84 2.55 -5.58
CA TRP A 52 2.63 1.52 -4.91
C TRP A 52 2.31 0.14 -5.46
N PHE A 53 1.03 -0.24 -5.61
CA PHE A 53 0.70 -1.54 -6.20
C PHE A 53 1.16 -1.67 -7.65
N GLN A 54 1.07 -0.58 -8.43
CA GLN A 54 1.58 -0.57 -9.80
C GLN A 54 3.10 -0.75 -9.86
N SER A 55 3.86 -0.18 -8.93
CA SER A 55 5.32 -0.37 -8.88
C SER A 55 5.73 -1.80 -8.48
N HIS A 56 4.80 -2.56 -7.89
CA HIS A 56 5.00 -3.97 -7.50
C HIS A 56 4.46 -4.96 -8.54
N LEU A 57 4.04 -4.48 -9.72
CA LEU A 57 3.67 -5.36 -10.82
C LEU A 57 4.91 -6.07 -11.36
N VAL A 58 4.95 -7.38 -11.20
CA VAL A 58 5.98 -8.26 -11.75
C VAL A 58 5.42 -8.88 -13.03
N LYS A 59 6.12 -8.74 -14.18
CA LYS A 59 5.62 -9.24 -15.47
C LYS A 59 5.93 -10.72 -15.68
N SER A 60 6.97 -11.24 -15.03
CA SER A 60 7.34 -12.64 -15.09
C SER A 60 7.84 -13.09 -13.72
N THR A 61 7.47 -14.29 -13.28
CA THR A 61 7.97 -14.89 -12.03
C THR A 61 9.49 -15.08 -12.00
N SER A 62 10.17 -14.91 -13.14
CA SER A 62 11.63 -14.90 -13.26
C SER A 62 12.26 -13.50 -13.13
N GLU A 63 11.45 -12.44 -13.11
CA GLU A 63 11.91 -11.05 -13.03
C GLU A 63 12.13 -10.69 -11.55
N VAL A 64 13.36 -10.87 -11.08
CA VAL A 64 13.78 -10.42 -9.75
C VAL A 64 13.95 -8.90 -9.84
N THR A 65 13.09 -8.14 -9.18
CA THR A 65 13.36 -6.73 -8.89
C THR A 65 14.53 -6.68 -7.91
N THR A 66 15.75 -6.74 -8.44
CA THR A 66 16.97 -6.56 -7.67
C THR A 66 16.96 -5.12 -7.17
N ASN A 67 16.41 -4.90 -5.97
CA ASN A 67 16.59 -3.66 -5.24
C ASN A 67 18.04 -3.64 -4.75
N ASP A 68 18.94 -3.29 -5.67
CA ASP A 68 20.37 -3.09 -5.43
C ASP A 68 20.53 -1.94 -4.44
N ARG A 69 20.53 -2.27 -3.14
CA ARG A 69 21.00 -1.39 -2.09
C ARG A 69 22.52 -1.53 -2.01
N SER A 70 23.22 -0.98 -2.99
CA SER A 70 24.65 -0.68 -2.88
C SER A 70 24.83 0.53 -1.96
N ILE A 71 25.32 0.31 -0.74
CA ILE A 71 26.16 1.24 0.03
C ILE A 71 27.40 0.47 0.47
#